data_AF-A0A938AHK1-F1
#
_entry.id   AF-A0A938AHK1-F1
#
_cell.length_a   1.000
_cell.length_b   1.000
_cell.length_c   1.000
_cell.angle_alpha   90.00
_cell.angle_beta   90.00
_cell.angle_gamma   90.00
#
_symmetry.space_group_name_H-M   'P 1'
#
loop_
_entity.id
_entity.type
_entity.pdbx_description
1 polymer ?
#
loop_
_entity_poly.entity_id
_entity_poly.type
_entity_poly.pdbx_seq_one_letter_code
_entity_poly.pdbx_strand_id
1 'polypeptide(L)'
;MSAERWLRAALAAPYEIAPLTPRIAACAADLGREGFHGDPADHMVHATARVMDLPLITGDEQSQSFEKSLPRRSRRLAVWD
;
A
#
# COMPACT_ATOMS: atom_id res chain seq x y z
N MET A 1 23.29 2.06 -8.78
CA MET A 1 22.17 2.48 -9.66
C MET A 1 21.40 3.57 -8.93
N SER A 2 21.00 4.68 -9.55
CA SER A 2 20.15 5.68 -8.88
C SER A 2 18.72 5.18 -8.74
N ALA A 3 17.98 5.68 -7.73
CA ALA A 3 16.57 5.36 -7.55
C ALA A 3 15.74 5.68 -8.81
N GLU A 4 16.03 6.82 -9.44
CA GLU A 4 15.39 7.22 -10.70
C GLU A 4 15.65 6.22 -11.84
N ARG A 5 16.89 5.76 -12.01
CA ARG A 5 17.23 4.78 -13.06
C ARG A 5 16.56 3.43 -12.79
N TRP A 6 16.50 3.03 -11.53
CA TRP A 6 15.79 1.81 -11.14
C TRP A 6 14.29 1.93 -11.42
N LEU A 7 13.64 3.04 -11.04
CA LEU A 7 12.22 3.28 -11.28
C LEU A 7 11.88 3.23 -12.78
N ARG A 8 12.67 3.87 -13.64
CA ARG A 8 12.47 3.80 -15.10
C ARG A 8 12.52 2.38 -15.64
N ALA A 9 13.40 1.54 -15.11
CA ALA A 9 13.51 0.13 -15.52
C ALA A 9 12.34 -0.71 -14.97
N ALA A 10 11.96 -0.53 -13.71
CA ALA A 10 10.86 -1.24 -13.07
C ALA A 10 9.51 -0.93 -13.74
N LEU A 11 9.30 0.31 -14.17
CA LEU A 11 8.08 0.78 -14.82
C LEU A 11 8.03 0.49 -16.32
N ALA A 12 8.99 -0.25 -16.89
CA ALA A 12 8.98 -0.63 -18.30
C ALA A 12 7.99 -1.78 -18.61
N ALA A 13 7.51 -2.48 -17.59
CA ALA A 13 6.45 -3.47 -17.69
C ALA A 13 5.05 -2.80 -17.72
N PRO A 14 3.97 -3.52 -18.08
CA PRO A 14 2.62 -2.96 -18.21
C PRO A 14 1.97 -2.71 -16.83
N TYR A 15 2.59 -1.86 -16.01
CA TYR A 15 2.07 -1.41 -14.73
C TYR A 15 1.38 -0.07 -14.90
N GLU A 16 0.30 0.14 -14.14
CA GLU A 16 -0.34 1.44 -14.02
C GLU A 16 0.13 2.16 -12.76
N ILE A 17 0.45 3.45 -12.88
CA ILE A 17 0.82 4.28 -11.73
C ILE A 17 -0.46 4.88 -11.16
N ALA A 18 -0.81 4.47 -9.94
CA ALA A 18 -1.95 5.03 -9.24
C ALA A 18 -1.69 6.52 -8.89
N PRO A 19 -2.61 7.45 -9.24
CA PRO A 19 -2.47 8.84 -8.87
C PRO A 19 -2.74 9.02 -7.36
N LEU A 20 -1.96 9.87 -6.70
CA LEU A 20 -2.27 10.29 -5.34
C LEU A 20 -3.46 11.25 -5.35
N THR A 21 -4.62 10.78 -4.91
CA THR A 21 -5.86 11.58 -4.84
C THR A 21 -6.10 12.12 -3.43
N PRO A 22 -6.92 13.19 -3.26
CA PRO A 22 -7.31 13.65 -1.93
C PRO A 22 -7.95 12.57 -1.06
N ARG A 23 -8.70 11.64 -1.66
CA ARG A 23 -9.32 10.50 -0.96
C ARG A 23 -8.27 9.53 -0.41
N ILE A 24 -7.22 9.25 -1.19
CA ILE A 24 -6.08 8.42 -0.73
C ILE A 24 -5.34 9.13 0.40
N ALA A 25 -5.06 10.43 0.26
CA ALA A 25 -4.38 11.20 1.29
C ALA A 25 -5.16 11.24 2.62
N ALA A 26 -6.49 11.43 2.57
CA ALA A 26 -7.34 11.37 3.76
C ALA A 26 -7.33 9.98 4.40
N CYS A 27 -7.47 8.92 3.60
CA CYS A 27 -7.42 7.55 4.10
C CYS A 27 -6.05 7.21 4.74
N ALA A 28 -4.94 7.70 4.18
CA ALA A 28 -3.60 7.53 4.75
C ALA A 28 -3.46 8.17 6.13
N ALA A 29 -4.08 9.34 6.34
CA ALA A 29 -4.11 10.01 7.64
C ALA A 29 -4.95 9.23 8.67
N ASP A 30 -6.05 8.60 8.23
CA ASP A 30 -6.92 7.81 9.10
C ASP A 30 -6.29 6.47 9.51
N LEU A 31 -5.48 5.83 8.64
CA LEU A 31 -4.80 4.56 8.94
C LEU A 31 -3.97 4.63 10.24
N GLY A 32 -3.29 5.75 10.50
CA GLY A 32 -2.53 5.92 11.75
C GLY A 32 -3.42 5.92 12.99
N ARG A 33 -4.65 6.41 12.88
CA ARG A 33 -5.65 6.38 13.95
C ARG A 33 -6.23 4.97 14.15
N GLU A 34 -6.23 4.16 13.10
CA GLU A 34 -6.64 2.75 13.13
C GLU A 34 -5.54 1.83 13.73
N GLY A 35 -4.37 2.38 14.08
CA GLY A 35 -3.27 1.60 14.65
C GLY A 35 -2.38 0.93 13.60
N PHE A 36 -2.38 1.41 12.35
CA PHE A 36 -1.37 1.01 11.37
C PHE A 36 -0.01 1.62 11.76
N HIS A 37 1.02 0.77 11.88
CA HIS A 37 2.38 1.17 12.25
C HIS A 37 3.27 1.05 11.00
N GLY A 38 3.34 2.11 10.21
CA GLY A 38 4.19 2.23 9.03
C GLY A 38 4.71 3.66 8.89
N ASP A 39 5.67 3.88 8.00
CA ASP A 39 6.11 5.23 7.68
C ASP A 39 5.07 5.96 6.78
N PRO A 40 5.22 7.27 6.53
CA PRO A 40 4.26 7.99 5.69
C PRO A 40 4.08 7.41 4.28
N ALA A 41 5.10 6.77 3.70
CA ALA A 41 5.01 6.11 2.40
C ALA A 41 4.20 4.81 2.49
N ASP A 42 4.39 4.00 3.55
CA ASP A 42 3.59 2.80 3.81
C ASP A 42 2.10 3.16 3.93
N HIS A 43 1.79 4.24 4.65
CA HIS A 43 0.43 4.75 4.77
C HIS A 43 -0.17 5.09 3.39
N MET A 44 0.58 5.74 2.52
CA MET A 44 0.11 6.06 1.17
C MET A 44 -0.13 4.82 0.32
N VAL A 45 0.76 3.83 0.36
CA VAL A 45 0.60 2.57 -0.38
C VAL A 45 -0.61 1.79 0.12
N HIS A 46 -0.76 1.64 1.44
CA HIS A 46 -1.87 0.91 2.05
C HIS A 46 -3.21 1.62 1.81
N ALA A 47 -3.24 2.95 1.92
CA ALA A 47 -4.45 3.73 1.62
C ALA A 47 -4.83 3.64 0.14
N THR A 48 -3.85 3.60 -0.76
CA THR A 48 -4.10 3.42 -2.21
C THR A 48 -4.79 2.09 -2.47
N ALA A 49 -4.23 0.99 -1.97
CA ALA A 49 -4.83 -0.35 -2.11
C ALA A 49 -6.25 -0.39 -1.53
N ARG A 50 -6.46 0.21 -0.35
CA ARG A 50 -7.76 0.25 0.32
C ARG A 50 -8.81 1.06 -0.43
N VAL A 51 -8.44 2.24 -0.93
CA VAL A 51 -9.36 3.14 -1.66
C VAL A 51 -9.72 2.59 -3.03
N MET A 52 -8.77 1.94 -3.71
CA MET A 52 -8.97 1.35 -5.04
C MET A 52 -9.55 -0.07 -4.98
N ASP A 53 -9.75 -0.63 -3.79
CA ASP A 53 -10.20 -2.00 -3.55
C ASP A 53 -9.31 -3.07 -4.20
N LEU A 54 -7.99 -2.86 -4.12
CA LEU A 54 -6.98 -3.74 -4.69
C LEU A 54 -6.28 -4.56 -3.61
N PRO A 55 -5.77 -5.77 -3.96
CA PRO A 55 -4.88 -6.49 -3.07
C PRO A 55 -3.56 -5.73 -2.86
N LEU A 56 -3.08 -5.69 -1.60
CA LEU A 56 -1.77 -5.20 -1.22
C LEU A 56 -0.78 -6.37 -1.25
N ILE A 57 0.20 -6.30 -2.14
CA ILE A 57 1.34 -7.21 -2.18
C ILE A 57 2.48 -6.56 -1.40
N THR A 58 2.94 -7.21 -0.34
CA THR A 58 4.04 -6.68 0.48
C THR A 58 4.82 -7.78 1.21
N GLY A 59 6.14 -7.62 1.27
CA GLY A 59 7.01 -8.42 2.13
C GLY A 59 7.14 -7.87 3.55
N ASP A 60 6.53 -6.72 3.86
CA ASP A 60 6.61 -6.10 5.18
C ASP A 60 5.72 -6.82 6.21
N GLU A 61 6.33 -7.32 7.27
CA GLU A 61 5.66 -8.12 8.30
C GLU A 61 4.66 -7.30 9.14
N GLN A 62 4.91 -6.00 9.33
CA GLN A 62 4.01 -5.12 10.08
C GLN A 62 2.71 -4.90 9.33
N SER A 63 2.78 -4.62 8.04
CA SER A 63 1.64 -4.49 7.14
C SER A 63 0.83 -5.79 7.07
N GLN A 64 1.51 -6.92 6.95
CA GLN A 64 0.86 -8.23 6.98
C GLN A 64 0.15 -8.49 8.31
N SER A 65 0.76 -8.10 9.43
CA SER A 65 0.19 -8.27 10.77
C SER A 65 -1.04 -7.39 10.99
N PHE A 66 -0.98 -6.13 10.54
CA PHE A 66 -2.13 -5.23 10.56
C PHE A 66 -3.29 -5.80 9.74
N GLU A 67 -3.05 -6.23 8.51
CA GLU A 67 -4.06 -6.85 7.65
C GLU A 67 -4.65 -8.13 8.27
N LYS A 68 -3.83 -8.96 8.91
CA LYS A 68 -4.30 -10.16 9.64
C LYS A 68 -5.19 -9.80 10.84
N SER A 69 -4.99 -8.63 11.47
CA SER A 69 -5.83 -8.15 12.58
C SER A 69 -7.23 -7.70 12.13
N LEU A 70 -7.39 -7.31 10.86
CA LEU A 70 -8.67 -6.86 10.32
C LEU A 70 -9.68 -8.02 10.13
N PRO A 71 -10.99 -7.74 10.18
CA PRO A 71 -12.02 -8.70 9.78
C PRO A 71 -11.76 -9.23 8.38
N ARG A 72 -12.00 -10.53 8.13
CA ARG A 72 -11.67 -11.18 6.84
C ARG A 72 -12.19 -10.43 5.60
N ARG A 73 -13.40 -9.88 5.67
CA ARG A 73 -14.03 -9.08 4.58
C ARG A 73 -13.31 -7.76 4.27
N SER A 74 -12.55 -7.25 5.23
CA SER A 74 -11.84 -5.97 5.16
C SER A 74 -10.38 -6.13 4.78
N ARG A 75 -9.87 -7.36 4.68
CA ARG A 75 -8.48 -7.63 4.33
C ARG A 75 -8.21 -7.35 2.86
N ARG A 76 -7.01 -6.88 2.57
CA ARG A 76 -6.48 -6.65 1.23
C ARG A 76 -5.16 -7.38 1.00
N LEU A 77 -4.58 -8.07 1.97
CA LEU A 77 -3.30 -8.74 1.78
C LEU A 77 -3.32 -9.85 0.69
N ALA A 78 -2.45 -9.72 -0.31
CA ALA A 78 -2.01 -10.79 -1.20
C ALA A 78 -0.56 -11.15 -0.88
N VAL A 79 -0.30 -12.43 -0.60
CA VAL A 79 1.05 -12.92 -0.30
C VAL A 79 1.78 -13.18 -1.62
N TRP A 80 3.02 -12.69 -1.71
CA TRP A 80 3.93 -13.03 -2.80
C TRP A 80 4.67 -14.32 -2.40
N ASP A 81 4.48 -15.40 -3.15
CA ASP A 81 5.21 -16.68 -2.98
C ASP A 81 6.59 -16.64 -3.68
#